data_AF-A0A2V5YN36-F1
#
_entry.id   AF-A0A2V5YN36-F1
#
_cell.length_a   1.000
_cell.length_b   1.000
_cell.length_c   1.000
_cell.angle_alpha   90.00
_cell.angle_beta   90.00
_cell.angle_gamma   90.00
#
_symmetry.space_group_name_H-M   'P 1'
#
loop_
_entity.id
_entity.type
_entity.pdbx_description
1 polymer ?
#
loop_
_entity_poly.entity_id
_entity_poly.type
_entity_poly.pdbx_seq_one_letter_code
_entity_poly.pdbx_strand_id
1 'polypeptide(L)'
;MAYGISAFYGLAFSARGSLPASFEWPMGRADQLIEMPYGRRIAVHPASARIQVYDRDWKLLHAWVVHAGAGDFRAIQLPDERLVVWTVRGAQRYVFTLDGTQVEQTSYPPEQYQRLPVTASPGYGPTPILLWPFSSSFAAWSVAVAGGLLLVYSDPKRLERKRTEWWLSFLVSQLFLKR
;
A
#
# COMPACT_ATOMS: atom_id res chain seq x y z
N MET A 1 -2.34 17.21 3.91
CA MET A 1 -3.18 16.93 2.74
C MET A 1 -2.35 16.55 1.53
N ALA A 2 -1.52 17.47 0.99
CA ALA A 2 -0.67 17.22 -0.18
C ALA A 2 0.16 15.94 -0.08
N TYR A 3 0.80 15.68 1.07
CA TYR A 3 1.59 14.47 1.31
C TYR A 3 0.82 13.17 1.08
N GLY A 4 -0.41 13.06 1.60
CA GLY A 4 -1.26 11.89 1.40
C GLY A 4 -1.71 11.74 -0.06
N ILE A 5 -2.00 12.85 -0.74
CA ILE A 5 -2.34 12.84 -2.17
C ILE A 5 -1.16 12.35 -3.01
N SER A 6 0.05 12.87 -2.74
CA SER A 6 1.28 12.42 -3.39
C SER A 6 1.54 10.93 -3.15
N ALA A 7 1.28 10.42 -1.95
CA ALA A 7 1.43 9.01 -1.65
C ALA A 7 0.49 8.12 -2.48
N PHE A 8 -0.77 8.54 -2.63
CA PHE A 8 -1.75 7.83 -3.47
C PHE A 8 -1.36 7.83 -4.95
N TYR A 9 -0.97 8.99 -5.50
CA TYR A 9 -0.52 9.04 -6.90
C TYR A 9 0.82 8.33 -7.11
N GLY A 10 1.68 8.30 -6.09
CA GLY A 10 2.91 7.50 -6.09
C GLY A 10 2.61 6.01 -6.26
N LEU A 11 1.65 5.48 -5.50
CA LEU A 11 1.18 4.08 -5.65
C LEU A 11 0.67 3.81 -7.07
N ALA A 12 -0.16 4.71 -7.61
CA ALA A 12 -0.67 4.57 -8.97
C ALA A 12 0.44 4.63 -10.02
N PHE A 13 1.45 5.47 -9.81
CA PHE A 13 2.63 5.57 -10.69
C PHE A 13 3.49 4.30 -10.62
N SER A 14 3.70 3.77 -9.42
CA SER A 14 4.39 2.48 -9.21
C SER A 14 3.70 1.36 -9.98
N ALA A 15 2.38 1.27 -9.89
CA ALA A 15 1.60 0.22 -10.53
C ALA A 15 1.61 0.28 -12.08
N ARG A 16 2.04 1.40 -12.68
CA ARG A 16 2.14 1.57 -14.13
C ARG A 16 3.41 0.97 -14.74
N GLY A 17 4.39 0.54 -13.94
CA GLY A 17 5.64 -0.03 -14.48
C GLY A 17 6.78 0.96 -14.68
N SER A 18 6.62 2.24 -14.31
CA SER A 18 7.61 3.28 -14.58
C SER A 18 8.82 3.28 -13.63
N LEU A 19 8.84 2.39 -12.62
CA LEU A 19 9.93 2.32 -11.64
C LEU A 19 10.90 1.18 -12.00
N PRO A 20 12.22 1.43 -11.94
CA PRO A 20 13.22 0.44 -12.31
C PRO A 20 13.21 -0.77 -11.35
N ALA A 21 13.81 -1.87 -11.81
CA ALA A 21 13.86 -3.12 -11.04
C ALA A 21 14.72 -3.02 -9.78
N SER A 22 15.63 -2.05 -9.72
CA SER A 22 16.47 -1.76 -8.55
C SER A 22 15.81 -0.80 -7.55
N PHE A 23 14.61 -0.27 -7.86
CA PHE A 23 13.94 0.67 -6.97
C PHE A 23 13.08 -0.07 -5.94
N GLU A 24 13.39 0.19 -4.67
CA GLU A 24 12.65 -0.34 -3.54
C GLU A 24 11.39 0.48 -3.27
N TRP A 25 10.23 -0.16 -3.43
CA TRP A 25 8.96 0.43 -3.02
C TRP A 25 8.70 0.17 -1.53
N PRO A 26 8.23 1.15 -0.75
CA PRO A 26 7.84 0.93 0.63
C PRO A 26 6.66 -0.04 0.71
N MET A 27 6.90 -1.29 1.14
CA MET A 27 5.86 -2.31 1.20
C MET A 27 4.97 -2.20 2.43
N GLY A 28 5.48 -1.65 3.55
CA GLY A 28 4.77 -1.66 4.82
C GLY A 28 4.33 -3.08 5.18
N ARG A 29 3.04 -3.37 4.97
CA ARG A 29 2.46 -4.72 5.04
C ARG A 29 2.33 -5.31 3.64
N ALA A 30 3.08 -6.36 3.36
CA ALA A 30 2.87 -7.19 2.18
C ALA A 30 1.69 -8.15 2.43
N ASP A 31 0.85 -8.32 1.42
CA ASP A 31 -0.29 -9.25 1.50
C ASP A 31 0.20 -10.70 1.48
N GLN A 32 1.33 -10.95 0.83
CA GLN A 32 2.03 -12.22 0.90
C GLN A 32 3.52 -11.99 1.08
N LEU A 33 4.07 -12.58 2.14
CA LEU A 33 5.49 -12.72 2.36
C LEU A 33 5.83 -14.22 2.26
N ILE A 34 6.64 -14.56 1.26
CA ILE A 34 7.08 -15.93 1.02
C ILE A 34 8.54 -16.03 1.47
N GLU A 35 8.81 -16.91 2.42
CA GLU A 35 10.18 -17.23 2.83
C GLU A 35 10.75 -18.31 1.92
N MET A 36 11.94 -18.05 1.39
CA MET A 36 12.67 -18.95 0.52
C MET A 36 13.87 -19.58 1.24
N PRO A 37 14.41 -20.70 0.71
CA PRO A 37 15.69 -21.23 1.15
C PRO A 37 16.80 -20.17 1.20
N TYR A 38 17.77 -20.38 2.09
CA TYR A 38 18.90 -19.46 2.35
C TYR A 38 18.51 -18.11 2.96
N GLY A 39 17.23 -17.89 3.27
CA GLY A 39 16.73 -16.68 3.92
C GLY A 39 16.33 -15.56 2.94
N ARG A 40 16.23 -15.86 1.64
CA ARG A 40 15.60 -14.95 0.67
C ARG A 40 14.12 -14.78 1.00
N ARG A 41 13.55 -13.63 0.67
CA ARG A 41 12.12 -13.33 0.92
C ARG A 41 11.49 -12.71 -0.31
N ILE A 42 10.28 -13.12 -0.64
CA ILE A 42 9.48 -12.50 -1.70
C ILE A 42 8.30 -11.78 -1.06
N ALA A 43 8.23 -10.47 -1.24
CA ALA A 43 7.09 -9.65 -0.84
C ALA A 43 6.21 -9.34 -2.04
N VAL A 44 4.97 -9.80 -1.99
CA VAL A 44 3.93 -9.53 -2.98
C VAL A 44 3.07 -8.39 -2.45
N HIS A 45 2.95 -7.33 -3.24
CA HIS A 45 2.25 -6.13 -2.82
C HIS A 45 1.27 -5.66 -3.91
N PRO A 46 0.02 -6.15 -3.85
CA PRO A 46 -1.04 -5.79 -4.77
C PRO A 46 -1.31 -4.29 -4.85
N ALA A 47 -1.23 -3.57 -3.72
CA ALA A 47 -1.50 -2.14 -3.66
C ALA A 47 -0.60 -1.30 -4.58
N SER A 48 0.68 -1.67 -4.71
CA SER A 48 1.63 -1.02 -5.64
C SER A 48 1.80 -1.76 -6.96
N ALA A 49 1.05 -2.85 -7.15
CA ALA A 49 1.19 -3.85 -8.21
C ALA A 49 2.63 -4.37 -8.40
N ARG A 50 3.38 -4.55 -7.31
CA ARG A 50 4.79 -4.96 -7.37
C ARG A 50 5.05 -6.23 -6.60
N ILE A 51 6.06 -6.94 -7.07
CA ILE A 51 6.74 -8.01 -6.35
C ILE A 51 8.17 -7.55 -6.10
N GLN A 52 8.65 -7.74 -4.88
CA GLN A 52 10.02 -7.41 -4.49
C GLN A 52 10.67 -8.59 -3.80
N VAL A 53 11.90 -8.90 -4.22
CA VAL A 53 12.71 -9.98 -3.71
C VAL A 53 13.83 -9.38 -2.86
N TYR A 54 13.97 -9.90 -1.65
CA TYR A 54 14.93 -9.45 -0.67
C TYR A 54 15.89 -10.58 -0.27
N ASP A 55 17.08 -10.19 0.15
CA ASP A 55 17.99 -11.10 0.84
C ASP A 55 17.60 -11.31 2.32
N ARG A 56 18.47 -12.00 3.06
CA ARG A 56 18.29 -12.27 4.49
C ARG A 56 18.27 -11.00 5.34
N ASP A 57 18.95 -9.96 4.92
CA ASP A 57 19.12 -8.69 5.64
C ASP A 57 18.12 -7.62 5.16
N TRP A 58 17.09 -8.01 4.41
CA TRP A 58 16.09 -7.12 3.83
C TRP A 58 16.64 -6.13 2.80
N LYS A 59 17.76 -6.44 2.16
CA LYS A 59 18.22 -5.65 1.01
C LYS A 59 17.48 -6.11 -0.24
N LEU A 60 16.97 -5.13 -1.00
CA LEU A 60 16.34 -5.40 -2.28
C LEU A 60 17.35 -6.03 -3.25
N LEU A 61 16.98 -7.18 -3.81
CA LEU A 61 17.70 -7.83 -4.90
C LEU A 61 17.07 -7.43 -6.24
N HIS A 62 15.77 -7.69 -6.39
CA HIS A 62 15.03 -7.46 -7.63
C HIS A 62 13.58 -7.05 -7.34
N ALA A 63 13.02 -6.21 -8.20
CA ALA A 63 11.63 -5.81 -8.15
C ALA A 63 11.04 -5.74 -9.56
N TRP A 64 9.76 -6.06 -9.70
CA TRP A 64 9.06 -5.87 -10.96
C TRP A 64 7.57 -5.60 -10.73
N VAL A 65 6.92 -5.11 -11.80
CA VAL A 65 5.48 -4.86 -11.81
C VAL A 65 4.74 -6.07 -12.34
N VAL A 66 3.61 -6.37 -11.72
CA VAL A 66 2.64 -7.33 -12.21
C VAL A 66 1.47 -6.57 -12.81
N HIS A 67 1.17 -6.81 -14.08
CA HIS A 67 0.06 -6.16 -14.76
C HIS A 67 -1.30 -6.79 -14.39
N ALA A 68 -1.75 -6.53 -13.16
CA ALA A 68 -2.99 -7.09 -12.61
C ALA A 68 -4.25 -6.23 -12.86
N GLY A 69 -4.18 -5.23 -13.77
CA GLY A 69 -5.34 -4.40 -14.12
C GLY A 69 -5.94 -3.62 -12.92
N ALA A 70 -5.09 -3.16 -12.01
CA ALA A 70 -5.48 -2.53 -10.74
C ALA A 70 -6.35 -3.43 -9.83
N GLY A 71 -6.25 -4.75 -9.98
CA GLY A 71 -6.88 -5.74 -9.12
C GLY A 71 -5.88 -6.41 -8.19
N ASP A 72 -6.42 -7.20 -7.28
CA ASP A 72 -5.64 -8.07 -6.39
C ASP A 72 -4.98 -9.20 -7.19
N PHE A 73 -3.87 -9.72 -6.67
CA PHE A 73 -3.19 -10.89 -7.22
C PHE A 73 -2.46 -11.66 -6.12
N ARG A 74 -2.28 -12.95 -6.39
CA ARG A 74 -1.58 -13.88 -5.50
C ARG A 74 -0.41 -14.51 -6.23
N ALA A 75 0.68 -14.71 -5.52
CA ALA A 75 1.83 -15.46 -5.98
C ALA A 75 1.98 -16.77 -5.20
N ILE A 76 2.47 -17.80 -5.90
CA ILE A 76 2.87 -19.08 -5.33
C ILE A 76 4.27 -19.38 -5.86
N GLN A 77 5.18 -19.69 -4.95
CA GLN A 77 6.52 -20.14 -5.31
C GLN A 77 6.48 -21.59 -5.79
N LEU A 78 7.12 -21.85 -6.92
CA LEU A 78 7.36 -23.19 -7.44
C LEU A 78 8.71 -23.74 -6.94
N PRO A 79 8.89 -25.08 -6.94
CA PRO A 79 10.13 -25.73 -6.49
C PRO A 79 11.40 -25.33 -7.27
N ASP A 80 11.26 -24.81 -8.47
CA ASP A 80 12.33 -24.51 -9.42
C ASP A 80 12.74 -23.02 -9.44
N GLU A 81 12.60 -22.34 -8.30
CA GLU A 81 12.84 -20.89 -8.18
C GLU A 81 12.02 -20.06 -9.17
N ARG A 82 10.84 -20.53 -9.60
CA ARG A 82 9.88 -19.72 -10.33
C ARG A 82 8.75 -19.25 -9.44
N LEU A 83 8.17 -18.13 -9.82
CA LEU A 83 7.03 -17.54 -9.14
C LEU A 83 5.86 -17.51 -10.10
N VAL A 84 4.77 -18.20 -9.75
CA VAL A 84 3.53 -18.09 -10.52
C VAL A 84 2.65 -17.06 -9.85
N VAL A 85 2.08 -16.17 -10.65
CA VAL A 85 1.23 -15.08 -10.20
C VAL A 85 -0.11 -15.16 -10.90
N TRP A 86 -1.19 -15.13 -10.13
CA TRP A 86 -2.56 -15.14 -10.62
C TRP A 86 -3.23 -13.81 -10.32
N THR A 87 -3.78 -13.18 -11.35
CA THR A 87 -4.46 -11.89 -11.21
C THR A 87 -5.97 -12.07 -11.20
N VAL A 88 -6.65 -11.47 -10.21
CA VAL A 88 -8.12 -11.54 -10.13
C VAL A 88 -8.75 -10.91 -11.36
N ARG A 89 -8.29 -9.71 -11.72
CA ARG A 89 -8.75 -9.01 -12.91
C ARG A 89 -7.99 -9.50 -14.12
N GLY A 90 -8.73 -9.78 -15.20
CA GLY A 90 -8.20 -10.35 -16.43
C GLY A 90 -7.98 -11.87 -16.41
N ALA A 91 -8.09 -12.51 -15.23
CA ALA A 91 -7.90 -13.96 -15.04
C ALA A 91 -6.62 -14.47 -15.74
N GLN A 92 -5.50 -13.79 -15.49
CA GLN A 92 -4.20 -14.08 -16.09
C GLN A 92 -3.28 -14.77 -15.09
N ARG A 93 -2.63 -15.84 -15.56
CA ARG A 93 -1.58 -16.57 -14.88
C ARG A 93 -0.26 -16.20 -15.55
N TYR A 94 0.63 -15.60 -14.78
CA TYR A 94 1.99 -15.28 -15.19
C TYR A 94 2.96 -16.21 -14.49
N VAL A 95 4.04 -16.58 -15.18
CA VAL A 95 5.17 -17.28 -14.57
C VAL A 95 6.39 -16.39 -14.72
N PHE A 96 6.99 -16.03 -13.60
CA PHE A 96 8.20 -15.22 -13.53
C PHE A 96 9.36 -16.02 -12.97
N THR A 97 10.57 -15.65 -13.38
CA THR A 97 11.80 -15.94 -12.65
C THR A 97 11.94 -15.00 -11.44
N LEU A 98 12.81 -15.31 -10.48
CA LEU A 98 13.07 -14.42 -9.34
C LEU A 98 13.74 -13.10 -9.73
N ASP A 99 14.34 -13.03 -10.92
CA ASP A 99 14.92 -11.81 -11.46
C ASP A 99 13.85 -10.91 -12.11
N GLY A 100 12.58 -11.36 -12.14
CA GLY A 100 11.45 -10.64 -12.69
C GLY A 100 11.23 -10.85 -14.19
N THR A 101 11.99 -11.74 -14.84
CA THR A 101 11.76 -12.08 -16.26
C THR A 101 10.50 -12.94 -16.39
N GLN A 102 9.54 -12.49 -17.20
CA GLN A 102 8.35 -13.24 -17.53
C GLN A 102 8.68 -14.40 -18.49
N VAL A 103 8.34 -15.61 -18.09
CA VAL A 103 8.58 -16.84 -18.85
C VAL A 103 7.32 -17.29 -19.59
N GLU A 104 6.16 -17.18 -18.94
CA GLU A 104 4.88 -17.65 -19.46
C GLU A 104 3.75 -16.69 -19.08
N GLN A 105 2.77 -16.57 -19.97
CA GLN A 105 1.50 -15.91 -19.70
C GLN A 105 0.36 -16.71 -20.32
N THR A 106 -0.60 -17.08 -19.49
CA THR A 106 -1.73 -17.94 -19.87
C THR A 106 -2.99 -17.45 -19.17
N SER A 107 -4.17 -17.58 -19.78
CA SER A 107 -5.44 -17.31 -19.10
C SER A 107 -5.90 -18.53 -18.28
N TYR A 108 -6.74 -18.31 -17.27
CA TYR A 108 -7.29 -19.41 -16.47
C TYR A 108 -8.78 -19.21 -16.15
N PRO A 109 -9.55 -20.27 -15.89
CA PRO A 109 -10.94 -20.15 -15.45
C PRO A 109 -11.05 -19.49 -14.07
N PRO A 110 -11.84 -18.41 -13.87
CA PRO A 110 -11.87 -17.65 -12.63
C PRO A 110 -12.10 -18.47 -11.35
N GLU A 111 -12.85 -19.57 -11.44
CA GLU A 111 -13.11 -20.50 -10.33
C GLU A 111 -11.83 -21.10 -9.73
N GLN A 112 -10.78 -21.26 -10.54
CA GLN A 112 -9.51 -21.81 -10.10
C GLN A 112 -8.82 -20.89 -9.08
N TYR A 113 -9.02 -19.57 -9.15
CA TYR A 113 -8.42 -18.61 -8.23
C TYR A 113 -8.84 -18.84 -6.77
N GLN A 114 -10.11 -19.20 -6.56
CA GLN A 114 -10.65 -19.44 -5.22
C GLN A 114 -10.11 -20.72 -4.58
N ARG A 115 -9.65 -21.66 -5.41
CA ARG A 115 -9.09 -22.95 -4.97
C ARG A 115 -7.57 -22.93 -4.83
N LEU A 116 -6.92 -21.78 -5.08
CA LEU A 116 -5.47 -21.66 -4.94
C LEU A 116 -5.05 -21.87 -3.48
N PRO A 117 -4.02 -22.69 -3.22
CA PRO A 117 -3.50 -22.87 -1.88
C PRO A 117 -2.91 -21.54 -1.40
N VAL A 118 -3.25 -21.16 -0.16
CA VAL A 118 -2.65 -20.01 0.50
C VAL A 118 -1.34 -20.48 1.14
N THR A 119 -0.28 -20.50 0.34
CA THR A 119 1.05 -20.94 0.81
C THR A 119 1.83 -19.82 1.49
N ALA A 120 1.39 -18.57 1.35
CA ALA A 120 2.06 -17.38 1.85
C ALA A 120 1.26 -16.66 2.93
N SER A 121 1.95 -16.15 3.95
CA SER A 121 1.31 -15.38 5.04
C SER A 121 1.49 -13.89 4.81
N PRO A 122 0.52 -13.05 5.22
CA PRO A 122 0.74 -11.60 5.29
C PRO A 122 1.90 -11.29 6.24
N GLY A 123 2.75 -10.33 5.88
CA GLY A 123 3.96 -10.00 6.64
C GLY A 123 4.36 -8.54 6.50
N TYR A 124 5.18 -8.06 7.44
CA TYR A 124 5.70 -6.69 7.41
C TYR A 124 7.14 -6.68 6.90
N GLY A 125 7.41 -5.78 5.94
CA GLY A 125 8.77 -5.43 5.55
C GLY A 125 9.25 -4.20 6.33
N PRO A 126 10.56 -4.05 6.56
CA PRO A 126 11.13 -2.88 7.21
C PRO A 126 10.85 -1.64 6.37
N THR A 127 9.87 -0.85 6.79
CA THR A 127 9.45 0.36 6.08
C THR A 127 9.50 1.53 7.06
N PRO A 128 10.29 2.59 6.77
CA PRO A 128 10.30 3.80 7.58
C PRO A 128 8.89 4.38 7.75
N ILE A 129 8.57 4.86 8.95
CA ILE A 129 7.23 5.38 9.31
C ILE A 129 6.78 6.48 8.37
N LEU A 130 7.71 7.35 7.93
CA LEU A 130 7.40 8.41 6.98
C LEU A 130 6.89 7.86 5.65
N LEU A 131 7.35 6.69 5.20
CA LEU A 131 6.98 6.09 3.92
C LEU A 131 5.72 5.21 4.00
N TRP A 132 5.17 4.95 5.18
CA TRP A 132 3.93 4.16 5.34
C TRP A 132 2.74 4.64 4.51
N PRO A 133 2.51 5.95 4.30
CA PRO A 133 1.42 6.39 3.45
C PRO A 133 1.56 5.91 1.99
N PHE A 134 2.79 5.65 1.53
CA PHE A 134 3.06 5.14 0.18
C PHE A 134 2.88 3.62 0.07
N SER A 135 2.66 2.90 1.17
CA SER A 135 2.43 1.45 1.13
C SER A 135 0.95 1.09 0.99
N SER A 136 0.03 2.00 1.30
CA SER A 136 -1.41 1.68 1.23
C SER A 136 -2.23 2.88 0.81
N SER A 137 -3.14 2.67 -0.14
CA SER A 137 -4.14 3.67 -0.53
C SER A 137 -4.96 4.17 0.66
N PHE A 138 -5.28 3.28 1.60
CA PHE A 138 -6.01 3.65 2.82
C PHE A 138 -5.18 4.61 3.67
N ALA A 139 -3.91 4.26 3.94
CA ALA A 139 -3.00 5.12 4.71
C ALA A 139 -2.78 6.49 4.03
N ALA A 140 -2.60 6.50 2.71
CA ALA A 140 -2.49 7.73 1.92
C ALA A 140 -3.70 8.66 2.11
N TRP A 141 -4.92 8.12 1.96
CA TRP A 141 -6.15 8.89 2.13
C TRP A 141 -6.38 9.33 3.57
N SER A 142 -6.06 8.50 4.57
CA SER A 142 -6.15 8.90 5.99
C SER A 142 -5.29 10.12 6.28
N VAL A 143 -4.05 10.15 5.78
CA VAL A 143 -3.15 11.31 5.94
C VAL A 143 -3.66 12.53 5.16
N ALA A 144 -4.24 12.33 3.98
CA ALA A 144 -4.83 13.41 3.21
C ALA A 144 -5.99 14.07 3.96
N VAL A 145 -6.93 13.26 4.48
CA VAL A 145 -8.11 13.71 5.25
C VAL A 145 -7.70 14.37 6.55
N ALA A 146 -6.81 13.76 7.33
CA ALA A 146 -6.33 14.34 8.59
C ALA A 146 -5.70 15.72 8.36
N GLY A 147 -4.87 15.85 7.32
CA GLY A 147 -4.29 17.14 6.95
C GLY A 147 -5.31 18.16 6.45
N GLY A 148 -6.38 17.72 5.77
CA GLY A 148 -7.49 18.59 5.36
C GLY A 148 -8.29 19.09 6.56
N LEU A 149 -8.61 18.20 7.51
CA LEU A 149 -9.26 18.56 8.77
C LEU A 149 -8.41 19.55 9.57
N LEU A 150 -7.11 19.29 9.70
CA LEU A 150 -6.20 20.22 10.38
C LEU A 150 -6.24 21.61 9.77
N LEU A 151 -6.17 21.74 8.44
CA LEU A 151 -6.29 23.03 7.76
C LEU A 151 -7.62 23.72 8.06
N VAL A 152 -8.73 22.96 8.03
CA VAL A 152 -10.08 23.46 8.30
C VAL A 152 -10.30 23.86 9.77
N TYR A 153 -9.57 23.24 10.70
CA TYR A 153 -9.61 23.59 12.13
C TYR A 153 -8.58 24.64 12.53
N SER A 154 -7.49 24.79 11.78
CA SER A 154 -6.49 25.82 11.98
C SER A 154 -6.86 27.15 11.34
N ASP A 155 -7.98 27.23 10.61
CA ASP A 155 -8.44 28.48 10.00
C ASP A 155 -8.62 29.55 11.09
N PRO A 156 -7.80 30.62 11.09
CA PRO A 156 -7.83 31.62 12.14
C PRO A 156 -9.21 32.25 12.25
N LYS A 157 -9.90 32.53 11.13
CA LYS A 157 -11.24 33.14 11.15
C LYS A 157 -12.26 32.28 11.90
N ARG A 158 -12.14 30.96 11.78
CA ARG A 158 -13.01 30.00 12.46
C ARG A 158 -12.68 29.89 13.95
N LEU A 159 -11.40 29.95 14.30
CA LEU A 159 -10.92 30.00 15.68
C LEU A 159 -11.36 31.30 16.37
N GLU A 160 -11.28 32.44 15.68
CA GLU A 160 -11.76 33.72 16.21
C GLU A 160 -13.26 33.69 16.47
N ARG A 161 -14.05 33.18 15.50
CA ARG A 161 -15.51 33.06 15.65
C ARG A 161 -15.91 32.19 16.83
N LYS A 162 -15.29 31.01 16.98
CA LYS A 162 -15.53 30.12 18.13
C LYS A 162 -15.17 30.76 19.46
N ARG A 163 -14.05 31.50 19.51
CA ARG A 163 -13.63 32.24 20.71
C ARG A 163 -14.66 33.30 21.10
N THR A 164 -15.20 34.05 20.15
CA THR A 164 -16.25 35.04 20.39
C THR A 164 -17.55 34.39 20.88
N GLU A 165 -17.99 33.30 20.24
CA GLU A 165 -19.17 32.53 20.66
C GLU A 165 -19.01 32.01 22.10
N TRP A 166 -17.84 31.47 22.45
CA TRP A 166 -17.55 30.96 23.80
C TRP A 166 -17.56 32.07 24.87
N TRP A 167 -16.97 33.23 24.56
CA TRP A 167 -17.01 34.41 25.43
C TRP A 167 -18.43 34.91 25.67
N LEU A 168 -19.27 34.93 24.63
CA LEU A 168 -20.68 35.32 24.74
C LEU A 168 -21.46 34.35 25.62
N SER A 169 -21.28 33.03 25.44
CA SER A 169 -21.93 32.02 26.29
C SER A 169 -21.47 32.11 27.75
N PHE A 170 -20.17 32.39 28.00
CA PHE A 170 -19.65 32.59 29.34
C PHE A 170 -20.24 33.83 30.02
N LEU A 171 -20.31 34.96 29.31
CA LEU A 171 -20.92 36.20 29.81
C LEU A 171 -22.41 36.00 30.16
N VAL A 172 -23.17 35.33 29.30
CA VAL A 172 -24.58 35.01 29.56
C VAL A 172 -24.74 34.12 30.79
N SER A 173 -23.87 33.11 30.97
CA SER A 173 -23.90 32.23 32.15
C SER A 173 -23.59 32.99 33.45
N GLN A 174 -22.61 33.91 33.43
CA GLN A 174 -22.28 34.75 34.59
C GLN A 174 -23.40 35.73 34.96
N LEU A 175 -24.15 36.23 33.98
CA LEU A 175 -25.32 37.09 34.19
C LEU A 175 -26.51 36.34 34.80
N PHE A 176 -26.69 35.06 34.47
CA PHE A 176 -27.76 34.22 35.02
C PHE A 176 -27.46 33.67 36.42
N LEU A 177 -26.19 33.53 36.83
CA LEU A 177 -25.82 33.09 38.19
C LEU A 177 -25.94 34.18 39.27
N LYS A 178 -26.18 35.45 38.89
CA LYS A 178 -26.27 36.60 39.81
C LYS A 178 -27.72 37.03 40.14
N ARG A 179 -28.72 36.19 39.87
CA ARG A 179 -30.10 36.34 40.32
C ARG A 179 -30.47 35.23 41.28
#